data_AF-A0A6A8LKP7-F1
#
_entry.id   AF-A0A6A8LKP7-F1
#
_cell.length_a   1.000
_cell.length_b   1.000
_cell.length_c   1.000
_cell.angle_alpha   90.00
_cell.angle_beta   90.00
_cell.angle_gamma   90.00
#
_symmetry.space_group_name_H-M   'P 1'
#
loop_
_entity.id
_entity.type
_entity.pdbx_description
1 polymer ?
#
loop_
_entity_poly.entity_id
_entity_poly.type
_entity_poly.pdbx_seq_one_letter_code
_entity_poly.pdbx_strand_id
1 'polypeptide(L)'
;MTILFSFLFFSYLLDVHLSLAEAAKLISSVLNSKFTITILTSWPLAVVIIVLLLRKGILDKLSQLDSFNYKDGTAKFIRDTIDQVKTNQTLSTEDNSIQSENDSEYEFMDPYLQPVSAVLQYWKKVDEVINEAYEKLSDCNDTEGMISVPKAPPRGSALMKIDFLARNRVIDERTKTSLTGLRKIRNEVAHGSKINVDYAKEYTELCKNAISELKKRIANMKGPQ
;
A
#
# COMPACT_ATOMS: atom_id res chain seq x y z
N MET A 1 39.89 -0.01 33.05
CA MET A 1 40.94 -0.66 32.21
C MET A 1 41.54 0.32 31.20
N THR A 2 40.73 0.98 30.36
CA THR A 2 41.22 1.92 29.32
C THR A 2 41.96 3.15 29.87
N ILE A 3 41.47 3.76 30.95
CA ILE A 3 42.09 4.95 31.57
C ILE A 3 43.50 4.64 32.12
N LEU A 4 43.68 3.44 32.69
CA LEU A 4 44.97 3.02 33.26
C LEU A 4 46.02 2.79 32.16
N PHE A 5 45.59 2.29 31.01
CA PHE A 5 46.43 2.12 29.82
C PHE A 5 46.84 3.46 29.20
N SER A 6 45.93 4.42 29.09
CA SER A 6 46.27 5.76 28.57
C SER A 6 47.23 6.52 29.50
N PHE A 7 47.11 6.33 30.81
CA PHE A 7 48.00 6.98 31.78
C PHE A 7 49.42 6.38 31.78
N LEU A 8 49.52 5.05 31.71
CA LEU A 8 50.82 4.35 31.58
C LEU A 8 51.52 4.68 30.26
N PHE A 9 50.75 4.83 29.17
CA PHE A 9 51.28 5.22 27.87
C PHE A 9 51.86 6.65 27.89
N PHE A 10 51.20 7.60 28.55
CA PHE A 10 51.69 8.97 28.68
C PHE A 10 52.92 9.08 29.61
N SER A 11 52.97 8.32 30.72
CA SER A 11 54.15 8.28 31.59
C SER A 11 55.37 7.68 30.90
N TYR A 12 55.18 6.66 30.06
CA TYR A 12 56.25 6.08 29.25
C TYR A 12 56.78 7.08 28.20
N LEU A 13 55.90 7.92 27.64
CA LEU A 13 56.26 8.90 26.62
C LEU A 13 56.99 10.13 27.18
N LEU A 14 56.89 10.38 28.49
CA LEU A 14 57.52 11.52 29.18
C LEU A 14 58.80 11.15 29.95
N ASP A 15 59.24 9.88 29.87
CA ASP A 15 60.45 9.35 30.51
C ASP A 15 60.55 9.64 32.03
N VAL A 16 59.40 9.67 32.70
CA VAL A 16 59.34 9.86 34.15
C VAL A 16 59.30 8.50 34.83
N HIS A 17 60.39 8.13 35.51
CA HIS A 17 60.47 6.94 36.35
C HIS A 17 59.67 7.11 37.66
N LEU A 18 58.34 7.15 37.54
CA LEU A 18 57.44 7.12 38.70
C LEU A 18 57.35 5.68 39.24
N SER A 19 57.51 5.54 40.56
CA SER A 19 57.31 4.25 41.22
C SER A 19 55.83 3.85 41.12
N LEU A 20 55.56 2.56 40.91
CA LEU A 20 54.18 2.03 40.81
C LEU A 20 53.33 2.41 42.03
N ALA A 21 53.96 2.56 43.21
CA ALA A 21 53.29 2.97 44.43
C ALA A 21 52.86 4.44 44.42
N GLU A 22 53.61 5.33 43.78
CA GLU A 22 53.29 6.75 43.63
C GLU A 22 52.22 6.98 42.58
N ALA A 23 52.29 6.24 41.46
CA ALA A 23 51.24 6.21 40.44
C ALA A 23 49.90 5.75 41.03
N ALA A 24 49.91 4.69 41.86
CA ALA A 24 48.71 4.23 42.55
C ALA A 24 48.15 5.28 43.52
N LYS A 25 49.01 6.02 44.22
CA LYS A 25 48.61 7.11 45.13
C LYS A 25 47.99 8.30 44.40
N LEU A 26 48.56 8.70 43.25
CA LEU A 26 48.00 9.75 42.39
C LEU A 26 46.67 9.33 41.78
N ILE A 27 46.57 8.10 41.27
CA ILE A 27 45.32 7.56 40.72
C ILE A 27 44.24 7.52 41.80
N SER A 28 44.58 7.07 43.02
CA SER A 28 43.65 7.08 44.16
C SER A 28 43.23 8.50 44.56
N SER A 29 44.16 9.46 44.59
CA SER A 29 43.87 10.87 44.89
C SER A 29 42.96 11.53 43.84
N VAL A 30 43.20 11.25 42.55
CA VAL A 30 42.39 11.76 41.44
C VAL A 30 41.01 11.08 41.38
N LEU A 31 40.92 9.79 41.70
CA LEU A 31 39.64 9.08 41.76
C LEU A 31 38.80 9.46 42.98
N ASN A 32 39.42 9.87 44.09
CA ASN A 32 38.72 10.33 45.29
C ASN A 32 38.29 11.81 45.21
N SER A 33 38.63 12.50 44.12
CA SER A 33 38.13 13.84 43.86
C SER A 33 36.68 13.76 43.38
N LYS A 34 35.77 14.40 44.14
CA LYS A 34 34.33 14.57 43.81
C LYS A 34 34.10 15.15 42.39
N PHE A 35 35.13 15.72 41.78
CA PHE A 35 35.10 16.29 40.44
C PHE A 35 34.91 15.23 39.33
N THR A 36 35.54 14.06 39.46
CA THR A 36 35.53 13.03 38.40
C THR A 36 34.16 12.36 38.26
N ILE A 37 33.46 12.17 39.38
CA ILE A 37 32.09 11.62 39.42
C ILE A 37 31.12 12.58 38.74
N THR A 38 31.31 13.89 38.93
CA THR A 38 30.44 14.93 38.32
C THR A 38 30.58 14.94 36.79
N ILE A 39 31.80 14.83 36.27
CA ILE A 39 32.04 14.77 34.82
C ILE A 39 31.49 13.46 34.23
N LEU A 40 31.71 12.32 34.90
CA LEU A 40 31.24 11.02 34.40
C LEU A 40 29.72 10.85 34.44
N THR A 41 29.01 11.62 35.26
CA THR A 41 27.55 11.61 35.36
C THR A 41 26.87 12.71 34.54
N SER A 42 27.62 13.70 34.05
CA SER A 42 27.06 14.81 33.26
C SER A 42 26.70 14.41 31.82
N TRP A 43 27.51 13.54 31.18
CA TRP A 43 27.27 13.14 29.80
C TRP A 43 26.03 12.25 29.56
N PRO A 44 25.63 11.28 30.42
CA PRO A 44 24.43 10.49 30.17
C PRO A 44 23.17 11.34 30.43
N LEU A 45 23.25 12.29 31.38
CA LEU A 45 22.19 13.26 31.63
C LEU A 45 21.98 14.17 30.41
N ALA A 46 23.05 14.65 29.79
CA ALA A 46 22.96 15.42 28.55
C ALA A 46 22.30 14.62 27.41
N VAL A 47 22.65 13.34 27.25
CA VAL A 47 22.02 12.45 26.27
C VAL A 47 20.52 12.30 26.55
N VAL A 48 20.11 12.09 27.81
CA VAL A 48 18.69 11.99 28.17
C VAL A 48 17.94 13.28 27.86
N ILE A 49 18.52 14.44 28.17
CA ILE A 49 17.91 15.75 27.87
C ILE A 49 17.75 15.94 26.36
N ILE A 50 18.77 15.62 25.57
CA ILE A 50 18.73 15.69 24.10
C ILE A 50 17.61 14.79 23.56
N VAL A 51 17.52 13.54 24.03
CA VAL A 51 16.48 12.59 23.60
C VAL A 51 15.07 13.11 23.93
N LEU A 52 14.87 13.69 25.12
CA LEU A 52 13.58 14.26 25.51
C LEU A 52 13.18 15.47 24.66
N LEU A 53 14.14 16.35 24.33
CA LEU A 53 13.91 17.50 23.46
C LEU A 53 13.57 17.06 22.03
N LEU A 54 14.32 16.10 21.47
CA LEU A 54 14.05 15.55 20.14
C LEU A 54 12.70 14.84 20.11
N ARG A 55 12.36 14.04 21.13
CA ARG A 55 11.07 13.32 21.19
C ARG A 55 9.89 14.29 21.08
N LYS A 56 9.94 15.42 21.78
CA LYS A 56 8.87 16.43 21.73
C LYS A 56 8.81 17.15 20.38
N GLY A 57 9.96 17.55 19.82
CA GLY A 57 10.02 18.21 18.51
C GLY A 57 9.60 17.32 17.35
N ILE A 58 9.97 16.04 17.38
CA ILE A 58 9.66 15.07 16.32
C ILE A 58 8.19 14.65 16.37
N LEU A 59 7.61 14.39 17.55
CA LEU A 59 6.20 14.00 17.67
C LEU A 59 5.24 15.09 17.18
N ASP A 60 5.55 16.35 17.46
CA ASP A 60 4.71 17.48 17.03
C ASP A 60 4.72 17.63 15.50
N LYS A 61 5.89 17.43 14.86
CA LYS A 61 6.02 17.44 13.40
C LYS A 61 5.39 16.22 12.73
N LEU A 62 5.49 15.03 13.32
CA LEU A 62 4.85 13.83 12.81
C LEU A 62 3.31 13.95 12.83
N SER A 63 2.74 14.53 13.88
CA SER A 63 1.28 14.72 13.99
C SER A 63 0.71 15.62 12.89
N GLN A 64 1.47 16.62 12.45
CA GLN A 64 1.08 17.51 11.35
C GLN A 64 1.18 16.81 9.98
N LEU A 65 2.15 15.92 9.80
CA LEU A 65 2.34 15.15 8.57
C LEU A 65 1.28 14.07 8.35
N ASP A 66 0.79 13.43 9.42
CA ASP A 66 -0.27 12.40 9.32
C ASP A 66 -1.57 12.97 8.73
N SER A 67 -1.94 14.20 9.11
CA SER A 67 -3.18 14.83 8.63
C SER A 67 -3.08 15.40 7.21
N PHE A 68 -1.89 15.79 6.76
CA PHE A 68 -1.67 16.44 5.46
C PHE A 68 -1.43 15.42 4.33
N ASN A 69 -0.70 14.33 4.60
CA ASN A 69 -0.45 13.30 3.59
C ASN A 69 -1.68 12.47 3.23
N TYR A 70 -2.57 12.20 4.20
CA TYR A 70 -3.66 11.26 3.98
C TYR A 70 -4.78 11.82 3.10
N LYS A 71 -4.95 13.15 3.05
CA LYS A 71 -6.05 13.77 2.29
C LYS A 71 -5.63 14.12 0.86
N ASP A 72 -4.45 14.71 0.68
CA ASP A 72 -3.94 15.12 -0.63
C ASP A 72 -3.29 13.97 -1.40
N GLY A 73 -2.56 13.09 -0.70
CA GLY A 73 -1.96 11.89 -1.32
C GLY A 73 -3.02 10.95 -1.88
N THR A 74 -4.13 10.79 -1.19
CA THR A 74 -5.25 9.94 -1.58
C THR A 74 -6.00 10.48 -2.79
N ALA A 75 -6.29 11.79 -2.82
CA ALA A 75 -6.95 12.41 -3.97
C ALA A 75 -6.07 12.29 -5.23
N LYS A 76 -4.76 12.50 -5.08
CA LYS A 76 -3.79 12.29 -6.16
C LYS A 76 -3.74 10.84 -6.61
N PHE A 77 -3.70 9.89 -5.67
CA PHE A 77 -3.70 8.46 -5.98
C PHE A 77 -4.95 8.02 -6.77
N ILE A 78 -6.14 8.45 -6.35
CA ILE A 78 -7.40 8.13 -7.04
C ILE A 78 -7.35 8.68 -8.47
N ARG A 79 -6.93 9.94 -8.64
CA ARG A 79 -6.77 10.56 -9.96
C ARG A 79 -5.79 9.79 -10.83
N ASP A 80 -4.57 9.58 -10.36
CA ASP A 80 -3.51 8.90 -11.11
C ASP A 80 -3.94 7.47 -11.51
N THR A 81 -4.68 6.78 -10.63
CA THR A 81 -5.20 5.44 -10.91
C THR A 81 -6.33 5.47 -11.94
N ILE A 82 -7.26 6.44 -11.87
CA ILE A 82 -8.31 6.62 -12.87
C ILE A 82 -7.69 6.90 -14.24
N ASP A 83 -6.70 7.80 -14.31
CA ASP A 83 -6.02 8.15 -15.56
C ASP A 83 -5.30 6.93 -16.17
N GLN A 84 -4.66 6.10 -15.35
CA GLN A 84 -4.05 4.84 -15.80
C GLN A 84 -5.07 3.84 -16.34
N VAL A 85 -6.18 3.62 -15.62
CA VAL A 85 -7.24 2.69 -16.04
C VAL A 85 -7.89 3.19 -17.33
N LYS A 86 -8.15 4.50 -17.44
CA LYS A 86 -8.71 5.14 -18.63
C LYS A 86 -7.79 4.97 -19.85
N THR A 87 -6.49 5.19 -19.67
CA THR A 87 -5.49 4.99 -20.73
C THR A 87 -5.51 3.54 -21.22
N ASN A 88 -5.55 2.58 -20.30
CA ASN A 88 -5.60 1.16 -20.64
C ASN A 88 -6.87 0.80 -21.41
N GLN A 89 -8.04 1.36 -21.05
CA GLN A 89 -9.29 1.07 -21.74
C GLN A 89 -9.38 1.74 -23.12
N THR A 90 -8.92 2.99 -23.25
CA THR A 90 -9.06 3.77 -24.50
C THR A 90 -8.25 3.15 -25.65
N LEU A 91 -7.08 2.57 -25.35
CA LEU A 91 -6.24 1.87 -26.33
C LEU A 91 -6.86 0.56 -26.86
N SER A 92 -8.02 0.13 -26.37
CA SER A 92 -8.75 -1.05 -26.88
C SER A 92 -9.94 -0.69 -27.79
N THR A 93 -10.34 0.59 -27.85
CA THR A 93 -11.62 1.02 -28.46
C THR A 93 -11.42 1.79 -29.77
N GLU A 94 -10.42 1.41 -30.59
CA GLU A 94 -10.35 1.88 -31.98
C GLU A 94 -11.33 1.14 -32.92
N ASP A 95 -12.08 0.16 -32.42
CA ASP A 95 -13.11 -0.52 -33.21
C ASP A 95 -14.30 -0.93 -32.33
N ASN A 96 -15.50 -0.55 -32.75
CA ASN A 96 -16.83 -0.76 -32.13
C ASN A 96 -17.38 0.38 -31.25
N SER A 97 -18.25 1.18 -31.88
CA SER A 97 -19.28 1.98 -31.23
C SER A 97 -20.23 1.05 -30.43
N ILE A 98 -20.17 1.13 -29.10
CA ILE A 98 -21.08 0.40 -28.23
C ILE A 98 -22.41 1.16 -28.18
N GLN A 99 -23.43 0.55 -28.76
CA GLN A 99 -24.82 0.93 -28.61
C GLN A 99 -25.22 0.68 -27.15
N SER A 100 -25.48 1.77 -26.41
CA SER A 100 -25.91 1.72 -25.01
C SER A 100 -27.29 1.05 -24.95
N GLU A 101 -27.35 -0.22 -24.56
CA GLU A 101 -28.59 -0.87 -24.20
C GLU A 101 -29.16 -0.18 -22.95
N ASN A 102 -30.30 0.47 -23.14
CA ASN A 102 -31.16 1.00 -22.09
C ASN A 102 -31.76 -0.18 -21.33
N ASP A 103 -31.09 -0.63 -20.27
CA ASP A 103 -31.74 -1.40 -19.21
C ASP A 103 -32.52 -0.43 -18.33
N SER A 104 -33.84 -0.58 -18.38
CA SER A 104 -34.84 0.24 -17.72
C SER A 104 -34.88 0.06 -16.20
N GLU A 105 -35.24 1.16 -15.53
CA GLU A 105 -36.16 1.19 -14.40
C GLU A 105 -35.63 0.68 -13.04
N TYR A 106 -34.78 1.49 -12.42
CA TYR A 106 -34.98 1.87 -11.02
C TYR A 106 -34.60 3.35 -10.89
N GLU A 107 -35.61 4.17 -10.61
CA GLU A 107 -35.50 5.59 -10.26
C GLU A 107 -34.77 5.72 -8.90
N PHE A 108 -33.47 5.42 -8.91
CA PHE A 108 -32.60 5.60 -7.76
C PHE A 108 -32.15 7.07 -7.79
N MET A 109 -32.53 7.81 -6.73
CA MET A 109 -31.93 9.06 -6.28
C MET A 109 -30.57 9.29 -6.94
N ASP A 110 -30.41 10.42 -7.65
CA ASP A 110 -29.21 10.77 -8.41
C ASP A 110 -27.95 10.20 -7.70
N PRO A 111 -27.34 9.12 -8.22
CA PRO A 111 -26.28 8.39 -7.51
C PRO A 111 -25.07 9.28 -7.20
N TYR A 112 -25.03 10.48 -7.80
CA TYR A 112 -24.03 11.49 -7.55
C TYR A 112 -24.26 12.35 -6.30
N LEU A 113 -25.39 12.18 -5.58
CA LEU A 113 -25.54 12.78 -4.24
C LEU A 113 -24.55 12.20 -3.22
N GLN A 114 -24.12 10.94 -3.40
CA GLN A 114 -23.13 10.29 -2.55
C GLN A 114 -22.08 9.55 -3.40
N PRO A 115 -21.00 10.25 -3.82
CA PRO A 115 -19.94 9.70 -4.69
C PRO A 115 -19.34 8.38 -4.19
N VAL A 116 -19.18 8.25 -2.86
CA VAL A 116 -18.69 7.04 -2.20
C VAL A 116 -19.61 5.85 -2.49
N SER A 117 -20.93 6.03 -2.35
CA SER A 117 -21.93 4.99 -2.57
C SER A 117 -21.93 4.53 -4.03
N ALA A 118 -21.79 5.45 -4.99
CA ALA A 118 -21.70 5.12 -6.41
C ALA A 118 -20.50 4.20 -6.71
N VAL A 119 -19.30 4.53 -6.20
CA VAL A 119 -18.09 3.70 -6.36
C VAL A 119 -18.33 2.28 -5.81
N LEU A 120 -18.88 2.16 -4.60
CA LEU A 120 -19.12 0.87 -3.97
C LEU A 120 -20.16 0.03 -4.72
N GLN A 121 -21.25 0.65 -5.19
CA GLN A 121 -22.30 -0.04 -5.93
C GLN A 121 -21.83 -0.52 -7.30
N TYR A 122 -21.11 0.32 -8.06
CA TYR A 122 -20.62 -0.08 -9.38
C TYR A 122 -19.50 -1.12 -9.29
N TRP A 123 -18.62 -1.03 -8.29
CA TRP A 123 -17.66 -2.10 -8.02
C TRP A 123 -18.36 -3.43 -7.71
N LYS A 124 -19.46 -3.41 -6.94
CA LYS A 124 -20.22 -4.63 -6.64
C LYS A 124 -20.72 -5.32 -7.92
N LYS A 125 -21.22 -4.54 -8.90
CA LYS A 125 -21.63 -5.07 -10.21
C LYS A 125 -20.45 -5.68 -10.99
N VAL A 126 -19.27 -5.05 -10.94
CA VAL A 126 -18.04 -5.61 -11.53
C VAL A 126 -17.68 -6.95 -10.86
N ASP A 127 -17.72 -6.99 -9.53
CA ASP A 127 -17.41 -8.19 -8.74
C ASP A 127 -18.38 -9.34 -9.05
N GLU A 128 -19.68 -9.05 -9.20
CA GLU A 128 -20.69 -10.03 -9.63
C GLU A 128 -20.35 -10.66 -10.98
N VAL A 129 -19.95 -9.86 -11.98
CA VAL A 129 -19.55 -10.37 -13.30
C VAL A 129 -18.23 -11.15 -13.23
N ILE A 130 -17.27 -10.73 -12.41
CA ILE A 130 -16.03 -11.49 -12.16
C ILE A 130 -16.37 -12.85 -11.52
N ASN A 131 -17.29 -12.87 -10.56
CA ASN A 131 -17.74 -14.09 -9.89
C ASN A 131 -18.42 -15.04 -10.87
N GLU A 132 -19.32 -14.53 -11.71
CA GLU A 132 -19.97 -15.30 -12.76
C GLU A 132 -18.95 -15.90 -13.75
N ALA A 133 -17.96 -15.11 -14.20
CA ALA A 133 -16.89 -15.59 -15.08
C ALA A 133 -16.07 -16.70 -14.42
N TYR A 134 -15.76 -16.51 -13.14
CA TYR A 134 -14.95 -17.43 -12.35
C TYR A 134 -15.68 -18.75 -12.11
N GLU A 135 -16.97 -18.72 -11.74
CA GLU A 135 -17.79 -19.90 -11.53
C GLU A 135 -17.95 -20.70 -12.82
N LYS A 136 -18.31 -20.03 -13.93
CA LYS A 136 -18.40 -20.68 -15.25
C LYS A 136 -17.12 -21.39 -15.65
N LEU A 137 -15.97 -20.74 -15.47
CA LEU A 137 -14.68 -21.35 -15.82
C LEU A 137 -14.30 -22.49 -14.88
N SER A 138 -14.71 -22.40 -13.61
CA SER A 138 -14.44 -23.46 -12.62
C SER A 138 -15.26 -24.71 -12.90
N ASP A 139 -16.55 -24.55 -13.23
CA ASP A 139 -17.47 -25.66 -13.50
C ASP A 139 -17.10 -26.44 -14.78
N CYS A 140 -16.58 -25.76 -15.80
CA CYS A 140 -16.10 -26.40 -17.03
C CYS A 140 -14.91 -27.35 -16.82
N ASN A 141 -14.14 -27.19 -15.73
CA ASN A 141 -12.94 -28.01 -15.50
C ASN A 141 -13.22 -29.35 -14.82
N ASP A 142 -14.42 -29.55 -14.26
CA ASP A 142 -14.76 -30.79 -13.54
C ASP A 142 -15.37 -31.86 -14.45
N THR A 143 -15.71 -31.54 -15.71
CA THR A 143 -16.54 -32.42 -16.55
C THR A 143 -15.80 -33.24 -17.61
N GLU A 144 -14.55 -32.94 -17.96
CA GLU A 144 -13.82 -33.71 -18.97
C GLU A 144 -12.37 -33.97 -18.53
N GLY A 145 -11.94 -35.24 -18.59
CA GLY A 145 -10.62 -35.73 -18.17
C GLY A 145 -9.44 -35.24 -19.00
N MET A 146 -9.39 -33.95 -19.35
CA MET A 146 -8.35 -33.30 -20.15
C MET A 146 -7.63 -32.23 -19.33
N ILE A 147 -6.33 -32.47 -19.12
CA ILE A 147 -5.27 -31.50 -18.80
C ILE A 147 -5.57 -30.58 -17.59
N SER A 148 -5.19 -31.06 -16.41
CA SER A 148 -4.66 -30.35 -15.23
C SER A 148 -4.75 -28.82 -15.18
N VAL A 149 -5.93 -28.22 -15.35
CA VAL A 149 -6.11 -26.82 -14.97
C VAL A 149 -6.03 -26.76 -13.44
N PRO A 150 -5.19 -25.88 -12.86
CA PRO A 150 -5.04 -25.82 -11.41
C PRO A 150 -6.38 -25.55 -10.76
N LYS A 151 -6.78 -26.45 -9.85
CA LYS A 151 -8.04 -26.41 -9.10
C LYS A 151 -8.35 -25.00 -8.65
N ALA A 152 -9.57 -24.54 -8.94
CA ALA A 152 -10.02 -23.20 -8.62
C ALA A 152 -9.80 -22.92 -7.11
N PRO A 153 -9.13 -21.81 -6.73
CA PRO A 153 -8.83 -21.53 -5.33
C PRO A 153 -10.13 -21.27 -4.53
N PRO A 154 -10.34 -21.86 -3.34
CA PRO A 154 -11.60 -21.74 -2.61
C PRO A 154 -11.96 -20.28 -2.34
N ARG A 155 -13.20 -19.87 -2.67
CA ARG A 155 -13.83 -18.54 -2.45
C ARG A 155 -12.81 -17.42 -2.17
N GLY A 156 -11.93 -17.19 -3.14
CA GLY A 156 -10.82 -16.26 -3.00
C GLY A 156 -11.26 -14.79 -3.03
N SER A 157 -10.37 -13.90 -2.62
CA SER A 157 -10.56 -12.45 -2.81
C SER A 157 -10.76 -12.10 -4.29
N ALA A 158 -11.40 -10.96 -4.58
CA ALA A 158 -11.58 -10.48 -5.96
C ALA A 158 -10.27 -10.46 -6.77
N LEU A 159 -9.14 -10.15 -6.12
CA LEU A 159 -7.82 -10.17 -6.75
C LEU A 159 -7.44 -11.59 -7.22
N MET A 160 -7.66 -12.60 -6.37
CA MET A 160 -7.39 -14.00 -6.74
C MET A 160 -8.24 -14.46 -7.92
N LYS A 161 -9.50 -14.02 -7.98
CA LYS A 161 -10.40 -14.32 -9.10
C LYS A 161 -9.92 -13.65 -10.39
N ILE A 162 -9.53 -12.38 -10.32
CA ILE A 162 -8.91 -11.65 -11.44
C ILE A 162 -7.64 -12.36 -11.93
N ASP A 163 -6.74 -12.75 -11.02
CA ASP A 163 -5.51 -13.49 -11.35
C ASP A 163 -5.82 -14.87 -11.96
N PHE A 164 -6.87 -15.54 -11.49
CA PHE A 164 -7.31 -16.81 -12.06
C PHE A 164 -7.83 -16.63 -13.49
N LEU A 165 -8.68 -15.64 -13.75
CA LEU A 165 -9.19 -15.35 -15.09
C LEU A 165 -8.05 -14.98 -16.05
N ALA A 166 -7.06 -14.22 -15.60
CA ALA A 166 -5.90 -13.84 -16.42
C ALA A 166 -5.01 -15.05 -16.76
N ARG A 167 -4.71 -15.91 -15.77
CA ARG A 167 -3.91 -17.13 -15.99
C ARG A 167 -4.55 -18.09 -16.98
N ASN A 168 -5.88 -18.16 -16.99
CA ASN A 168 -6.64 -18.96 -17.94
C ASN A 168 -6.96 -18.23 -19.25
N ARG A 169 -6.33 -17.06 -19.50
CA ARG A 169 -6.48 -16.27 -20.73
C ARG A 169 -7.92 -15.81 -21.05
N VAL A 170 -8.82 -15.83 -20.07
CA VAL A 170 -10.17 -15.27 -20.21
C VAL A 170 -10.09 -13.76 -20.34
N ILE A 171 -9.20 -13.15 -19.57
CA ILE A 171 -8.87 -11.73 -19.65
C ILE A 171 -7.38 -11.56 -19.99
N ASP A 172 -7.05 -10.47 -20.68
CA ASP A 172 -5.67 -10.10 -20.94
C ASP A 172 -5.06 -9.31 -19.77
N GLU A 173 -3.75 -9.09 -19.81
CA GLU A 173 -3.01 -8.35 -18.78
C GLU A 173 -3.47 -6.89 -18.65
N ARG A 174 -3.97 -6.30 -19.73
CA ARG A 174 -4.53 -4.94 -19.73
C ARG A 174 -5.82 -4.86 -18.94
N THR A 175 -6.74 -5.80 -19.18
CA THR A 175 -8.01 -5.94 -18.45
C THR A 175 -7.74 -6.25 -16.99
N LYS A 176 -6.81 -7.17 -16.71
CA LYS A 176 -6.34 -7.48 -15.36
C LYS A 176 -5.84 -6.24 -14.62
N THR A 177 -4.99 -5.44 -15.27
CA THR A 177 -4.46 -4.18 -14.71
C THR A 177 -5.58 -3.19 -14.42
N SER A 178 -6.53 -3.06 -15.35
CA SER A 178 -7.69 -2.18 -15.21
C SER A 178 -8.57 -2.57 -14.03
N LEU A 179 -8.94 -3.85 -13.92
CA LEU A 179 -9.75 -4.38 -12.81
C LEU A 179 -9.04 -4.23 -11.47
N THR A 180 -7.72 -4.46 -11.44
CA THR A 180 -6.91 -4.27 -10.22
C THR A 180 -6.89 -2.79 -9.81
N GLY A 181 -6.77 -1.87 -10.75
CA GLY A 181 -6.85 -0.43 -10.51
C GLY A 181 -8.21 -0.02 -9.92
N LEU A 182 -9.30 -0.47 -10.53
CA LEU A 182 -10.66 -0.22 -10.05
C LEU A 182 -10.88 -0.77 -8.62
N ARG A 183 -10.33 -1.94 -8.31
CA ARG A 183 -10.35 -2.53 -6.96
C ARG A 183 -9.62 -1.66 -5.95
N LYS A 184 -8.44 -1.13 -6.32
CA LYS A 184 -7.64 -0.26 -5.45
C LYS A 184 -8.41 1.01 -5.10
N ILE A 185 -8.99 1.69 -6.09
CA ILE A 185 -9.81 2.88 -5.87
C ILE A 185 -10.98 2.56 -4.92
N ARG A 186 -11.70 1.45 -5.15
CA ARG A 186 -12.78 1.03 -4.27
C ARG A 186 -12.30 0.80 -2.83
N ASN A 187 -11.15 0.17 -2.65
CA ASN A 187 -10.61 -0.08 -1.32
C ASN A 187 -10.28 1.22 -0.59
N GLU A 188 -9.62 2.17 -1.26
CA GLU A 188 -9.37 3.50 -0.70
C GLU A 188 -10.68 4.15 -0.24
N VAL A 189 -11.68 4.20 -1.13
CA VAL A 189 -12.99 4.79 -0.83
C VAL A 189 -13.69 4.08 0.32
N ALA A 190 -13.62 2.74 0.39
CA ALA A 190 -14.17 1.96 1.48
C ALA A 190 -13.47 2.22 2.83
N HIS A 191 -12.19 2.61 2.80
CA HIS A 191 -11.42 3.00 3.99
C HIS A 191 -11.61 4.46 4.39
N GLY A 192 -12.54 5.18 3.76
CA GLY A 192 -12.91 6.55 4.13
C GLY A 192 -12.26 7.63 3.28
N SER A 193 -11.55 7.26 2.21
CA SER A 193 -11.01 8.20 1.24
C SER A 193 -12.13 8.99 0.56
N LYS A 194 -11.98 10.32 0.54
CA LYS A 194 -12.95 11.20 -0.12
C LYS A 194 -12.76 11.13 -1.63
N ILE A 195 -13.85 11.00 -2.36
CA ILE A 195 -13.88 11.08 -3.82
C ILE A 195 -14.87 12.17 -4.23
N ASN A 196 -14.50 12.98 -5.21
CA ASN A 196 -15.39 14.01 -5.75
C ASN A 196 -16.40 13.39 -6.73
N VAL A 197 -17.40 14.17 -7.12
CA VAL A 197 -18.48 13.71 -8.02
C VAL A 197 -17.94 13.33 -9.39
N ASP A 198 -17.01 14.10 -9.95
CA ASP A 198 -16.49 13.88 -11.30
C ASP A 198 -15.67 12.58 -11.39
N TYR A 199 -14.79 12.31 -10.42
CA TYR A 199 -14.04 11.05 -10.36
C TYR A 199 -14.95 9.85 -10.09
N ALA A 200 -16.03 10.02 -9.33
CA ALA A 200 -17.02 8.95 -9.15
C ALA A 200 -17.79 8.66 -10.45
N LYS A 201 -18.10 9.69 -11.25
CA LYS A 201 -18.65 9.54 -12.61
C LYS A 201 -17.69 8.79 -13.52
N GLU A 202 -16.43 9.22 -13.59
CA GLU A 202 -15.43 8.55 -14.40
C GLU A 202 -15.23 7.10 -13.97
N TYR A 203 -15.11 6.83 -12.67
CA TYR A 203 -15.03 5.48 -12.12
C TYR A 203 -16.21 4.60 -12.56
N THR A 204 -17.42 5.16 -12.51
CA THR A 204 -18.65 4.49 -12.92
C THR A 204 -18.61 4.08 -14.40
N GLU A 205 -18.18 4.97 -15.28
CA GLU A 205 -18.04 4.67 -16.70
C GLU A 205 -16.96 3.60 -16.96
N LEU A 206 -15.81 3.70 -16.27
CA LEU A 206 -14.76 2.67 -16.35
C LEU A 206 -15.26 1.29 -15.88
N CYS A 207 -16.12 1.25 -14.86
CA CYS A 207 -16.77 0.03 -14.42
C CYS A 207 -17.75 -0.53 -15.47
N LYS A 208 -18.59 0.32 -16.08
CA LYS A 208 -19.51 -0.10 -17.15
C LYS A 208 -18.75 -0.70 -18.34
N ASN A 209 -17.67 -0.04 -18.76
CA ASN A 209 -16.80 -0.54 -19.82
C ASN A 209 -16.20 -1.91 -19.46
N ALA A 210 -15.67 -2.04 -18.24
CA ALA A 210 -15.11 -3.31 -17.75
C ALA A 210 -16.16 -4.43 -17.69
N ILE A 211 -17.39 -4.13 -17.27
CA ILE A 211 -18.51 -5.09 -17.26
C ILE A 211 -18.84 -5.54 -18.68
N SER A 212 -18.97 -4.61 -19.62
CA SER A 212 -19.25 -4.93 -21.03
C SER A 212 -18.18 -5.84 -21.63
N GLU A 213 -16.90 -5.48 -21.43
CA GLU A 213 -15.77 -6.26 -21.92
C GLU A 213 -15.70 -7.66 -21.32
N LEU A 214 -15.92 -7.78 -20.00
CA LEU A 214 -16.01 -9.07 -19.32
C LEU A 214 -17.16 -9.92 -19.85
N LYS A 215 -18.37 -9.35 -19.96
CA LYS A 215 -19.54 -10.06 -20.50
C LYS A 215 -19.30 -10.57 -21.92
N LYS A 216 -18.69 -9.75 -22.79
CA LYS A 216 -18.31 -10.15 -24.16
C LYS A 216 -17.34 -11.34 -24.15
N ARG A 217 -16.30 -11.30 -23.31
CA ARG A 217 -15.34 -12.41 -23.18
C ARG A 217 -15.99 -13.67 -22.61
N ILE A 218 -16.87 -13.54 -21.62
CA ILE A 218 -17.63 -14.66 -21.05
C ILE A 218 -18.54 -15.30 -22.10
N ALA A 219 -19.19 -14.51 -22.94
CA ALA A 219 -20.00 -15.04 -24.04
C ALA A 219 -19.13 -15.82 -25.05
N ASN A 220 -17.94 -15.32 -25.37
CA ASN A 220 -17.00 -16.00 -26.27
C ASN A 220 -16.41 -17.29 -25.69
N MET A 221 -16.42 -17.47 -24.36
CA MET A 221 -16.05 -18.76 -23.76
C MET A 221 -17.03 -19.90 -24.11
N LYS A 222 -18.23 -19.57 -24.61
CA LYS A 222 -19.28 -20.57 -24.94
C LYS A 222 -19.18 -21.18 -26.35
N GLY A 223 -18.11 -20.96 -27.15
CA GLY A 223 -17.94 -21.67 -28.44
C GLY A 223 -16.80 -21.14 -29.33
N PRO A 224 -16.34 -21.90 -30.35
CA PRO A 224 -17.21 -22.60 -31.31
C PRO A 224 -17.29 -24.10 -31.05
N GLN A 225 -18.52 -24.63 -31.02
CA GLN A 225 -18.76 -26.06 -31.19
C GLN A 225 -18.52 -26.46 -32.65
#